data_AF-A0A6V7WIL9-F1
#
_entry.id   AF-A0A6V7WIL9-F1
#
_cell.length_a   1.000
_cell.length_b   1.000
_cell.length_c   1.000
_cell.angle_alpha   90.00
_cell.angle_beta   90.00
_cell.angle_gamma   90.00
#
_symmetry.space_group_name_H-M   'P 1'
#
loop_
_entity.id
_entity.type
_entity.pdbx_description
1 polymer ?
#
loop_
_entity_poly.entity_id
_entity_poly.type
_entity_poly.pdbx_seq_one_letter_code
_entity_poly.pdbx_strand_id
1 'polypeptide(L)'
;MESLNEKNENPGWTILTLGFPKYNSLIKINKSTAKIIKLINKLGFDKLIGLKKEILEGSDEEILTKKWFDWLGNEKLFSYLYEQFLLINCSYLPSSLHGYKFCEFVETQLRIELMENIEKVDEIEYCHVKPLKLLNYKECPKEMGKKLKLDMYKLVNWN
;
A
#
# COMPACT_ATOMS: atom_id res chain seq x y z
N MET A 1 18.06 -0.52 -26.82
CA MET A 1 17.87 -0.50 -25.35
C MET A 1 17.41 0.88 -24.99
N GLU A 2 16.12 1.13 -25.17
CA GLU A 2 15.50 2.42 -24.80
C GLU A 2 15.36 2.47 -23.28
N SER A 3 15.78 3.59 -22.71
CA SER A 3 15.80 3.85 -21.28
C SER A 3 14.38 3.95 -20.73
N LEU A 4 14.08 3.13 -19.72
CA LEU A 4 12.88 3.16 -18.87
C LEU A 4 12.72 4.44 -18.01
N ASN A 5 13.30 5.57 -18.43
CA ASN A 5 13.44 6.78 -17.60
C ASN A 5 12.45 7.90 -17.91
N GLU A 6 11.47 7.70 -18.79
CA GLU A 6 10.47 8.74 -19.09
C GLU A 6 9.07 8.18 -18.93
N LYS A 7 8.41 8.55 -17.82
CA LYS A 7 6.94 8.70 -17.60
C LYS A 7 6.43 8.38 -16.19
N ASN A 8 7.30 8.35 -15.18
CA ASN A 8 6.82 8.61 -13.81
C ASN A 8 7.37 9.97 -13.38
N GLU A 9 6.57 11.02 -13.63
CA GLU A 9 6.78 12.33 -12.99
C GLU A 9 6.67 12.13 -11.48
N ASN A 10 7.80 11.81 -10.85
CA ASN A 10 7.93 11.79 -9.40
C ASN A 10 7.44 13.15 -8.90
N PRO A 11 6.53 13.23 -7.91
CA PRO A 11 5.91 14.47 -7.43
C PRO A 11 6.89 15.44 -6.72
N GLY A 12 8.18 15.43 -7.08
CA GLY A 12 9.25 16.27 -6.55
C GLY A 12 9.96 15.68 -5.32
N TRP A 13 9.69 14.43 -4.94
CA TRP A 13 10.26 13.83 -3.72
C TRP A 13 11.54 13.05 -4.04
N THR A 14 12.67 13.57 -3.57
CA THR A 14 13.99 12.95 -3.78
C THR A 14 14.72 12.77 -2.47
N ILE A 15 15.07 11.53 -2.15
CA ILE A 15 16.06 11.21 -1.11
C ILE A 15 17.18 10.46 -1.80
N LEU A 16 18.34 11.11 -1.90
CA LEU A 16 19.52 10.51 -2.50
C LEU A 16 20.25 9.65 -1.49
N THR A 17 20.74 8.51 -1.95
CA THR A 17 21.67 7.72 -1.16
C THR A 17 23.01 8.42 -0.99
N LEU A 18 23.65 8.12 0.14
CA LEU A 18 24.95 8.70 0.50
C LEU A 18 26.11 8.06 -0.29
N GLY A 19 25.93 6.83 -0.79
CA GLY A 19 26.95 6.07 -1.53
C GLY A 19 26.95 6.36 -3.04
N PHE A 20 28.06 6.02 -3.70
CA PHE A 20 28.20 6.10 -5.15
C PHE A 20 27.94 4.73 -5.81
N PRO A 21 27.17 4.66 -6.92
CA PRO A 21 26.47 5.76 -7.57
C PRO A 21 25.27 6.23 -6.75
N LYS A 22 25.03 7.56 -6.74
CA LYS A 22 23.85 8.14 -6.08
C LYS A 22 22.59 7.67 -6.82
N TYR A 23 21.60 7.20 -6.06
CA TYR A 23 20.29 6.87 -6.60
C TYR A 23 19.18 7.48 -5.73
N ASN A 24 18.04 7.77 -6.35
CA ASN A 24 16.87 8.24 -5.62
C ASN A 24 16.15 7.04 -4.98
N SER A 25 16.19 6.95 -3.65
CA SER A 25 15.52 5.89 -2.88
C SER A 25 13.99 5.95 -2.98
N LEU A 26 13.42 7.08 -3.44
CA LEU A 26 11.98 7.30 -3.52
C LEU A 26 11.41 7.16 -4.94
N ILE A 27 12.14 6.49 -5.85
CA ILE A 27 11.71 6.32 -7.26
C ILE A 27 10.32 5.67 -7.43
N LYS A 28 9.85 4.92 -6.42
CA LYS A 28 8.55 4.23 -6.42
C LYS A 28 7.41 5.04 -5.77
N ILE A 29 7.62 6.31 -5.43
CA ILE A 29 6.57 7.18 -4.90
C ILE A 29 5.78 7.76 -6.06
N ASN A 30 4.47 7.48 -6.09
CA ASN A 30 3.50 8.08 -7.01
C ASN A 30 2.78 9.27 -6.36
N LYS A 31 1.87 9.93 -7.11
CA LYS A 31 1.16 11.13 -6.64
C LYS A 31 0.32 10.82 -5.41
N SER A 32 -0.38 9.69 -5.39
CA SER A 32 -1.23 9.27 -4.27
C SER A 32 -0.43 9.04 -2.99
N THR A 33 0.68 8.30 -3.09
CA THR A 33 1.58 8.02 -1.96
C THR A 33 2.18 9.31 -1.41
N ALA A 34 2.57 10.25 -2.27
CA ALA A 34 3.07 11.54 -1.83
C ALA A 34 2.01 12.38 -1.10
N LYS A 35 0.76 12.39 -1.57
CA LYS A 35 -0.36 13.04 -0.87
C LYS A 35 -0.59 12.44 0.52
N ILE A 36 -0.61 11.11 0.62
CA ILE A 36 -0.78 10.39 1.89
C ILE A 36 0.35 10.73 2.86
N ILE A 37 1.61 10.66 2.43
CA ILE A 37 2.76 11.00 3.28
C ILE A 37 2.66 12.43 3.79
N LYS A 38 2.30 13.40 2.93
CA LYS A 38 2.09 14.80 3.35
C LYS A 38 0.99 14.92 4.41
N LEU A 39 -0.14 14.24 4.20
CA LEU A 39 -1.25 14.25 5.15
C LEU A 39 -0.84 13.68 6.51
N ILE A 40 -0.19 12.50 6.52
CA ILE A 40 0.25 11.85 7.76
C ILE A 40 1.31 12.69 8.48
N ASN A 41 2.24 13.31 7.75
CA ASN A 41 3.23 14.21 8.34
C ASN A 41 2.58 15.44 8.98
N LYS A 42 1.58 16.04 8.32
CA LYS A 42 0.83 17.17 8.90
C LYS A 42 0.11 16.76 10.18
N LEU A 43 -0.61 15.63 10.16
CA LEU A 43 -1.30 15.10 11.34
C LEU A 43 -0.33 14.80 12.49
N GLY A 44 0.85 14.25 12.18
CA GLY A 44 1.90 14.01 13.17
C GLY A 44 2.45 15.32 13.75
N PHE A 45 2.71 16.31 12.91
CA PHE A 45 3.20 17.61 13.33
C PHE A 45 2.20 18.34 14.25
N ASP A 46 0.92 18.37 13.89
CA ASP A 46 -0.13 19.00 14.69
C ASP A 46 -0.24 18.34 16.08
N LYS A 47 -0.11 17.01 16.14
CA LYS A 47 -0.05 16.27 17.41
C LYS A 47 1.18 16.63 18.25
N LEU A 48 2.36 16.75 17.63
CA LEU A 48 3.59 17.14 18.33
C LEU A 48 3.48 18.54 18.93
N ILE A 49 2.85 19.48 18.21
CA ILE A 49 2.58 20.83 18.74
C ILE A 49 1.66 20.76 19.96
N GLY A 50 0.56 20.01 19.87
CA GLY A 50 -0.37 19.81 20.97
C GLY A 50 0.33 19.24 22.21
N LEU A 51 1.11 18.18 22.01
CA LEU A 51 1.86 17.55 23.10
C LEU A 51 2.89 18.50 23.73
N LYS A 52 3.62 19.27 22.91
CA LYS A 52 4.56 20.28 23.41
C LYS A 52 3.87 21.29 24.32
N LYS A 53 2.68 21.75 23.95
CA LYS A 53 1.89 22.69 24.76
C LYS A 53 1.51 22.06 26.11
N GLU A 54 0.99 20.84 26.08
CA GLU A 54 0.61 20.10 27.29
C GLU A 54 1.78 19.87 28.25
N ILE A 55 2.97 19.57 27.72
CA ILE A 55 4.21 19.45 28.51
C ILE A 55 4.54 20.78 29.20
N LEU A 56 4.44 21.90 28.48
CA LEU A 56 4.71 23.23 29.03
C LEU A 56 3.67 23.65 30.08
N GLU A 57 2.44 23.13 29.99
CA GLU A 57 1.36 23.35 30.96
C GLU A 57 1.46 22.43 32.20
N GLY A 58 2.45 21.55 32.26
CA GLY A 58 2.72 20.68 33.41
C GLY A 58 1.82 19.43 33.46
N SER A 59 1.39 18.92 32.31
CA SER A 59 0.61 17.68 32.25
C SER A 59 1.38 16.50 32.84
N ASP A 60 0.65 15.59 33.48
CA ASP A 60 1.20 14.39 34.12
C ASP A 60 1.91 13.45 33.11
N GLU A 61 3.05 12.90 33.52
CA GLU A 61 3.91 12.06 32.69
C GLU A 61 3.23 10.76 32.22
N GLU A 62 2.35 10.18 33.05
CA GLU A 62 1.60 8.96 32.71
C GLU A 62 0.59 9.24 31.59
N ILE A 63 -0.05 10.42 31.62
CA ILE A 63 -0.97 10.87 30.57
C ILE A 63 -0.22 11.07 29.25
N LEU A 64 0.95 11.71 29.29
CA LEU A 64 1.78 11.94 28.11
C LEU A 64 2.28 10.61 27.51
N THR A 65 2.71 9.67 28.36
CA THR A 65 3.16 8.33 27.96
C THR A 65 2.04 7.55 27.28
N LYS A 66 0.83 7.59 27.84
CA LYS A 66 -0.34 6.96 27.23
C LYS A 66 -0.66 7.55 25.86
N LYS A 67 -0.60 8.88 25.70
CA LYS A 67 -0.82 9.53 24.40
C LYS A 67 0.22 9.12 23.34
N TRP A 68 1.48 9.00 23.73
CA TRP A 68 2.53 8.46 22.85
C TRP A 68 2.22 7.02 22.43
N PHE A 69 1.82 6.19 23.39
CA PHE A 69 1.44 4.81 23.12
C PHE A 69 0.22 4.71 22.21
N ASP A 70 -0.81 5.52 22.43
CA ASP A 70 -1.99 5.55 21.56
C ASP A 70 -1.66 6.06 20.15
N TRP A 71 -0.68 6.95 20.01
CA TRP A 71 -0.27 7.42 18.70
C TRP A 71 0.58 6.40 17.94
N LEU A 72 1.56 5.78 18.60
CA LEU A 72 2.53 4.88 17.96
C LEU A 72 2.10 3.41 17.96
N GLY A 73 1.28 3.01 18.94
CA GLY A 73 0.91 1.61 19.22
C GLY A 73 -0.50 1.24 18.76
N ASN A 74 -1.43 2.20 18.66
CA ASN A 74 -2.76 1.97 18.11
C ASN A 74 -2.83 2.49 16.67
N GLU A 75 -2.34 1.67 15.73
CA GLU A 75 -2.63 1.91 14.31
C GLU A 75 -4.15 1.96 14.15
N LYS A 76 -4.70 3.15 13.82
CA LYS A 76 -6.10 3.23 13.40
C LYS A 76 -6.28 2.19 12.30
N LEU A 77 -7.18 1.23 12.52
CA LEU A 77 -7.44 0.19 11.52
C LEU A 77 -7.63 0.89 10.17
N PHE A 78 -6.87 0.47 9.17
CA PHE A 78 -6.89 1.04 7.82
C PHE A 78 -8.31 1.23 7.28
N SER A 79 -9.24 0.37 7.70
CA SER A 79 -10.67 0.42 7.40
C SER A 79 -11.40 1.67 7.89
N TYR A 80 -10.89 2.37 8.91
CA TYR A 80 -11.47 3.63 9.41
C TYR A 80 -10.91 4.87 8.73
N LEU A 81 -9.90 4.73 7.87
CA LEU A 81 -9.30 5.85 7.15
C LEU A 81 -10.02 6.17 5.83
N TYR A 82 -10.83 5.24 5.34
CA TYR A 82 -11.44 5.30 4.01
C TYR A 82 -12.89 4.83 4.06
N GLU A 83 -13.75 5.44 3.24
CA GLU A 83 -15.14 5.02 3.06
C GLU A 83 -15.29 3.97 1.95
N GLN A 84 -14.36 3.95 1.01
CA GLN A 84 -14.40 3.11 -0.19
C GLN A 84 -13.14 2.26 -0.29
N PHE A 85 -13.32 1.00 -0.72
CA PHE A 85 -12.23 0.02 -0.83
C PHE A 85 -12.35 -0.77 -2.13
N LEU A 86 -11.20 -1.01 -2.76
CA LEU A 86 -11.06 -1.99 -3.84
C LEU A 86 -10.35 -3.22 -3.27
N LEU A 87 -11.04 -4.36 -3.27
CA LEU A 87 -10.45 -5.64 -2.87
C LEU A 87 -9.92 -6.37 -4.10
N ILE A 88 -8.63 -6.71 -4.07
CA ILE A 88 -7.99 -7.51 -5.10
C ILE A 88 -7.57 -8.83 -4.48
N ASN A 89 -8.22 -9.90 -4.93
CA ASN A 89 -7.99 -11.24 -4.42
C ASN A 89 -7.17 -12.03 -5.42
N CYS A 90 -6.02 -12.54 -4.97
CA CYS A 90 -5.22 -13.51 -5.72
C CYS A 90 -5.24 -14.84 -4.97
N SER A 91 -5.58 -15.91 -5.68
CA SER A 91 -5.63 -17.25 -5.13
C SER A 91 -4.94 -18.24 -6.05
N TYR A 92 -4.40 -19.29 -5.45
CA TYR A 92 -3.81 -20.40 -6.16
C TYR A 92 -4.11 -21.70 -5.43
N LEU A 93 -4.10 -22.82 -6.17
CA LEU A 93 -4.25 -24.14 -5.56
C LEU A 93 -2.99 -24.50 -4.77
N PRO A 94 -3.08 -25.15 -3.60
CA PRO A 94 -1.91 -25.58 -2.83
C PRO A 94 -0.94 -26.47 -3.62
N SER A 95 -1.45 -27.22 -4.62
CA SER A 95 -0.66 -28.05 -5.52
C SER A 95 0.12 -27.26 -6.58
N SER A 96 -0.06 -25.93 -6.66
CA SER A 96 0.61 -25.09 -7.64
C SER A 96 2.05 -24.80 -7.23
N LEU A 97 3.02 -25.26 -8.02
CA LEU A 97 4.45 -25.02 -7.80
C LEU A 97 4.83 -23.53 -7.85
N HIS A 98 4.06 -22.72 -8.58
CA HIS A 98 4.36 -21.30 -8.83
C HIS A 98 3.22 -20.36 -8.46
N GLY A 99 2.16 -20.86 -7.82
CA GLY A 99 0.98 -20.05 -7.47
C GLY A 99 1.31 -18.85 -6.57
N TYR A 100 2.24 -19.03 -5.63
CA TYR A 100 2.72 -17.95 -4.78
C TYR A 100 3.43 -16.84 -5.59
N LYS A 101 4.26 -17.22 -6.57
CA LYS A 101 4.97 -16.27 -7.46
C LYS A 101 3.99 -15.48 -8.32
N PHE A 102 2.89 -16.10 -8.76
CA PHE A 102 1.83 -15.40 -9.47
C PHE A 102 1.22 -14.30 -8.60
N CYS A 103 0.91 -14.60 -7.34
CA CYS A 103 0.37 -13.57 -6.45
C CYS A 103 1.38 -12.47 -6.08
N GLU A 104 2.67 -12.78 -5.96
CA GLU A 104 3.73 -11.76 -5.81
C GLU A 104 3.88 -10.89 -7.06
N PHE A 105 3.75 -11.48 -8.25
CA PHE A 105 3.74 -10.75 -9.51
C PHE A 105 2.55 -9.81 -9.59
N VAL A 106 1.35 -10.31 -9.29
CA VAL A 106 0.12 -9.49 -9.23
C VAL A 106 0.31 -8.34 -8.24
N GLU A 107 0.81 -8.60 -7.03
CA GLU A 107 1.11 -7.56 -6.03
C GLU A 107 2.02 -6.45 -6.58
N THR A 108 3.08 -6.84 -7.31
CA THR A 108 4.03 -5.89 -7.91
C THR A 108 3.39 -5.08 -9.03
N GLN A 109 2.64 -5.72 -9.93
CA GLN A 109 2.02 -5.06 -11.07
C GLN A 109 0.87 -4.14 -10.65
N LEU A 110 0.06 -4.57 -9.67
CA LEU A 110 -1.00 -3.74 -9.10
C LEU A 110 -0.43 -2.42 -8.58
N ARG A 111 0.72 -2.44 -7.91
CA ARG A 111 1.31 -1.20 -7.41
C ARG A 111 1.68 -0.21 -8.53
N ILE A 112 2.06 -0.71 -9.70
CA ILE A 112 2.54 0.11 -10.81
C ILE A 112 1.36 0.48 -11.71
N GLU A 113 0.79 -0.51 -12.41
CA GLU A 113 -0.20 -0.26 -13.46
C GLU A 113 -1.55 0.21 -12.92
N LEU A 114 -2.03 -0.38 -11.82
CA LEU A 114 -3.33 0.03 -11.28
C LEU A 114 -3.25 1.45 -10.71
N MET A 115 -2.18 1.77 -9.99
CA MET A 115 -2.01 3.12 -9.43
C MET A 115 -1.86 4.17 -10.53
N GLU A 116 -1.07 3.90 -11.57
CA GLU A 116 -0.90 4.80 -12.71
C GLU A 116 -2.20 5.05 -13.47
N ASN A 117 -3.11 4.08 -13.51
CA ASN A 117 -4.40 4.25 -14.17
C ASN A 117 -5.45 4.90 -13.28
N ILE A 118 -5.51 4.54 -12.00
CA ILE A 118 -6.42 5.17 -11.03
C ILE A 118 -6.12 6.66 -10.88
N GLU A 119 -4.84 7.06 -10.88
CA GLU A 119 -4.43 8.46 -10.76
C GLU A 119 -4.85 9.36 -11.94
N LYS A 120 -5.34 8.77 -13.05
CA LYS A 120 -5.86 9.51 -14.21
C LYS A 120 -7.37 9.74 -14.16
N VAL A 121 -8.06 9.14 -13.19
CA VAL A 121 -9.51 9.28 -13.02
C VAL A 121 -9.76 10.52 -12.15
N ASP A 122 -10.38 11.55 -12.72
CA ASP A 122 -10.55 12.86 -12.07
C ASP A 122 -11.39 12.80 -10.79
N GLU A 123 -12.29 11.82 -10.70
CA GLU A 123 -13.15 11.59 -9.53
C GLU A 123 -12.40 10.95 -8.35
N ILE A 124 -11.20 10.43 -8.55
CA ILE A 124 -10.41 9.76 -7.51
C ILE A 124 -9.34 10.71 -6.98
N GLU A 125 -9.51 11.19 -5.74
CA GLU A 125 -8.56 12.13 -5.13
C GLU A 125 -7.17 11.51 -4.93
N TYR A 126 -7.11 10.28 -4.41
CA TYR A 126 -5.90 9.46 -4.27
C TYR A 126 -6.26 7.99 -3.99
N CYS A 127 -5.32 7.09 -4.26
CA CYS A 127 -5.44 5.67 -3.92
C CYS A 127 -4.39 5.25 -2.89
N HIS A 128 -4.81 4.55 -1.82
CA HIS A 128 -3.90 3.99 -0.82
C HIS A 128 -3.90 2.46 -0.91
N VAL A 129 -2.78 1.89 -1.34
CA VAL A 129 -2.56 0.45 -1.24
C VAL A 129 -2.13 0.12 0.19
N LYS A 130 -2.90 -0.73 0.87
CA LYS A 130 -2.54 -1.22 2.20
C LYS A 130 -1.20 -1.99 2.11
N PRO A 131 -0.16 -1.62 2.88
CA PRO A 131 1.18 -2.20 2.73
C PRO A 131 1.27 -3.68 3.07
N LEU A 132 0.35 -4.18 3.90
CA LEU A 132 0.32 -5.58 4.33
C LEU A 132 -0.83 -6.32 3.67
N LYS A 133 -0.50 -7.38 2.93
CA LYS A 133 -1.47 -8.31 2.39
C LYS A 133 -2.15 -9.10 3.50
N LEU A 134 -3.45 -9.30 3.35
CA LEU A 134 -4.22 -10.19 4.20
C LEU A 134 -4.10 -11.60 3.62
N LEU A 135 -3.39 -12.48 4.32
CA LEU A 135 -3.23 -13.87 3.92
C LEU A 135 -4.41 -14.68 4.46
N ASN A 136 -5.11 -15.37 3.55
CA ASN A 136 -6.17 -16.30 3.91
C ASN A 136 -5.69 -17.72 3.63
N TYR A 137 -5.41 -18.48 4.69
CA TYR A 137 -4.98 -19.88 4.62
C TYR A 137 -6.13 -20.88 4.74
N LYS A 138 -7.40 -20.42 4.69
CA LYS A 138 -8.54 -21.33 4.72
C LYS A 138 -8.51 -22.28 3.53
N GLU A 139 -8.94 -23.52 3.76
CA GLU A 139 -9.10 -24.50 2.69
C GLU A 139 -9.99 -23.93 1.57
N CYS A 140 -9.55 -24.11 0.32
CA CYS A 140 -10.34 -23.70 -0.83
C CYS A 140 -11.65 -24.49 -0.85
N PRO A 141 -12.83 -23.83 -0.88
CA PRO A 141 -14.10 -24.53 -0.95
C PRO A 141 -14.12 -25.52 -2.12
N LYS A 142 -14.54 -26.76 -1.85
CA LYS A 142 -14.53 -27.86 -2.84
C LYS A 142 -15.29 -27.52 -4.14
N GLU A 143 -16.26 -26.62 -4.04
CA GLU A 143 -17.07 -26.13 -5.16
C GLU A 143 -16.29 -25.17 -6.09
N MET A 144 -15.41 -24.32 -5.54
CA MET A 144 -14.55 -23.43 -6.34
C MET A 144 -13.48 -24.21 -7.10
N GLY A 145 -12.90 -25.25 -6.49
CA GLY A 145 -11.88 -26.09 -7.13
C GLY A 145 -12.37 -26.80 -8.39
N LYS A 146 -13.66 -27.12 -8.48
CA LYS A 146 -14.28 -27.68 -9.71
C LYS A 146 -14.47 -26.63 -10.79
N LYS A 147 -14.89 -25.42 -10.42
CA LYS A 147 -15.16 -24.32 -11.36
C LYS A 147 -13.86 -23.74 -11.97
N LEU A 148 -12.83 -23.55 -11.16
CA LEU A 148 -11.51 -23.08 -11.61
C LEU A 148 -10.83 -24.04 -12.59
N LYS A 149 -10.97 -25.36 -12.41
CA LYS A 149 -10.51 -26.35 -13.38
C LYS A 149 -11.20 -26.18 -14.74
N LEU A 150 -12.53 -26.00 -14.74
CA LEU A 150 -13.32 -25.80 -15.96
C LEU A 150 -12.94 -24.51 -16.70
N ASP A 151 -12.69 -23.41 -15.98
CA ASP A 151 -12.35 -22.13 -16.60
C ASP A 151 -10.89 -22.06 -17.10
N MET A 152 -9.95 -22.71 -16.40
CA MET A 152 -8.58 -22.90 -16.91
C MET A 152 -8.55 -23.74 -18.20
N TYR A 153 -9.33 -24.82 -18.28
CA TYR A 153 -9.42 -25.63 -19.51
C TYR A 153 -10.02 -24.86 -20.70
N LYS A 154 -10.87 -23.85 -20.46
CA LYS A 154 -11.40 -22.98 -21.52
C LYS A 154 -10.37 -21.97 -22.02
N LEU A 155 -9.54 -21.42 -21.14
CA LEU A 155 -8.47 -20.49 -21.51
C LEU A 155 -7.34 -21.15 -22.30
N VAL A 156 -7.01 -22.41 -22.01
CA VAL A 156 -5.97 -23.17 -22.76
C VAL A 156 -6.46 -23.66 -24.12
N ASN A 157 -7.78 -23.84 -24.29
CA ASN A 157 -8.40 -24.28 -25.54
C ASN A 157 -8.97 -23.13 -26.40
N TRP A 158 -8.60 -21.88 -26.10
CA TRP A 158 -8.77 -20.74 -27.00
C TRP A 158 -7.41 -20.42 -27.64
N ASN A 159 -7.04 -21.24 -28.62
CA ASN A 159 -6.02 -20.95 -29.64
C ASN A 159 -6.57 -21.40 -31.00
#